data_AF-A0A1Q8BPP3-F1
#
_entry.id   AF-A0A1Q8BPP3-F1
#
_cell.length_a   1.000
_cell.length_b   1.000
_cell.length_c   1.000
_cell.angle_alpha   90.00
_cell.angle_beta   90.00
_cell.angle_gamma   90.00
#
_symmetry.space_group_name_H-M   'P 1'
#
loop_
_entity.id
_entity.type
_entity.pdbx_description
1 polymer ?
#
loop_
_entity_poly.entity_id
_entity_poly.type
_entity_poly.pdbx_seq_one_letter_code
_entity_poly.pdbx_strand_id
1 'polypeptide(L)'
;MIILGLNAYHADASACLVVNGQLVAAAEEERFCRVKHWAGLPARAVGACLNQAGLEASAIDRIAVNRNPSTNLLKKAAYAFAKRPGLGAIRDRVANASRVRDVRGEVESKLGLAKGILKAPLHSVEHHRAHLASAFLVSPFESAAVASVDGFGDFVSSMIGMGEGNRIEVLSRVTFPHSLGQFYLAMTQYLGFDSYGEEYKVMGLAAYGKPEYLEALRRVVRLKLKGRFELNMDYFRDYSEAYSMTWESGAPVIGQVFSDEMVKLLGPPRQRGEPVLARHENIAASLQAMYEEAFFHILNDLYDRTHQKALCLAGGCALNSVANGQIAMRTSFERVYVPPAAADDGGAIGAAFSVWHEDLGNPRSFVMDRADWGPEFTGQVIRETLNVNREELSIQKCIVEEIGDEGKLCRRAAEEVAAGKVVGWFQGRMEWGARALGHRSIVADPRRPEMKEILNARI
;
A
#
# COMPACT_ATOMS: atom_id res chain seq x y z
N MET A 1 -12.86 3.80 24.48
CA MET A 1 -12.93 4.41 23.15
C MET A 1 -12.41 3.43 22.12
N ILE A 2 -13.29 2.95 21.25
CA ILE A 2 -13.01 2.00 20.17
C ILE A 2 -13.21 2.72 18.83
N ILE A 3 -12.16 2.75 18.00
CA ILE A 3 -12.19 3.39 16.69
C ILE A 3 -11.97 2.32 15.62
N LEU A 4 -12.90 2.23 14.69
CA LEU A 4 -12.76 1.43 13.47
C LEU A 4 -12.15 2.30 12.37
N GLY A 5 -10.93 2.00 11.96
CA GLY A 5 -10.28 2.59 10.79
C GLY A 5 -10.57 1.80 9.53
N LEU A 6 -10.84 2.49 8.42
CA LEU A 6 -11.19 1.88 7.13
C LEU A 6 -10.44 2.56 5.98
N ASN A 7 -9.85 1.75 5.10
CA ASN A 7 -9.56 2.11 3.73
C ASN A 7 -10.59 1.39 2.83
N ALA A 8 -11.40 2.13 2.07
CA ALA A 8 -12.54 1.57 1.34
C ALA A 8 -12.84 2.31 0.04
N TYR A 9 -13.39 1.58 -0.94
CA TYR A 9 -13.74 2.10 -2.28
C TYR A 9 -12.57 2.72 -3.05
N HIS A 10 -11.38 2.21 -2.75
CA HIS A 10 -10.09 2.43 -3.40
C HIS A 10 -9.33 1.09 -3.31
N ALA A 11 -8.28 0.93 -4.11
CA ALA A 11 -7.41 -0.24 -4.04
C ALA A 11 -6.90 -0.47 -2.60
N ASP A 12 -6.57 -1.73 -2.31
CA ASP A 12 -6.03 -2.16 -1.02
C ASP A 12 -6.95 -1.88 0.15
N ALA A 13 -8.25 -2.19 -0.01
CA ALA A 13 -9.22 -2.01 1.05
C ALA A 13 -8.84 -2.83 2.30
N SER A 14 -8.91 -2.17 3.44
CA SER A 14 -8.36 -2.68 4.69
C SER A 14 -9.11 -2.12 5.89
N ALA A 15 -9.00 -2.79 7.03
CA ALA A 15 -9.61 -2.35 8.28
C ALA A 15 -8.65 -2.50 9.45
N CYS A 16 -8.79 -1.64 10.46
CA CYS A 16 -8.11 -1.78 11.74
C CYS A 16 -9.00 -1.39 12.92
N LEU A 17 -8.67 -1.89 14.11
CA LEU A 17 -9.30 -1.48 15.37
C LEU A 17 -8.26 -0.85 16.30
N VAL A 18 -8.58 0.35 16.79
CA VAL A 18 -7.83 1.03 17.84
C VAL A 18 -8.69 1.09 19.10
N VAL A 19 -8.17 0.56 20.20
CA VAL A 19 -8.84 0.54 21.52
C VAL A 19 -8.01 1.35 22.49
N ASN A 20 -8.57 2.47 22.95
CA ASN A 20 -7.92 3.40 23.91
C ASN A 20 -6.50 3.81 23.47
N GLY A 21 -6.33 4.09 22.18
CA GLY A 21 -5.05 4.50 21.59
C GLY A 21 -4.09 3.36 21.25
N GLN A 22 -4.49 2.10 21.42
CA GLN A 22 -3.68 0.92 21.08
C GLN A 22 -4.24 0.23 19.83
N LEU A 23 -3.40 -0.09 18.85
CA LEU A 23 -3.79 -0.94 17.73
C LEU A 23 -3.96 -2.38 18.23
N VAL A 24 -5.15 -2.97 18.05
CA VAL A 24 -5.41 -4.35 18.51
C VAL A 24 -5.49 -5.34 17.35
N ALA A 25 -5.99 -4.89 16.20
CA ALA A 25 -6.12 -5.71 15.00
C ALA A 25 -6.05 -4.86 13.73
N ALA A 26 -5.49 -5.41 12.66
CA ALA A 26 -5.54 -4.86 11.32
C ALA A 26 -5.46 -5.98 10.27
N ALA A 27 -6.30 -5.94 9.24
CA ALA A 27 -6.27 -6.93 8.17
C ALA A 27 -6.71 -6.38 6.80
N GLU A 28 -6.05 -6.83 5.74
CA GLU A 28 -6.37 -6.45 4.35
C GLU A 28 -7.46 -7.36 3.80
N GLU A 29 -8.44 -6.80 3.08
CA GLU A 29 -9.59 -7.58 2.58
C GLU A 29 -9.17 -8.66 1.57
N GLU A 30 -8.13 -8.39 0.78
CA GLU A 30 -7.61 -9.32 -0.22
C GLU A 30 -7.19 -10.67 0.38
N ARG A 31 -6.76 -10.68 1.65
CA ARG A 31 -6.35 -11.89 2.36
C ARG A 31 -7.53 -12.84 2.57
N PHE A 32 -8.75 -12.31 2.65
CA PHE A 32 -9.97 -13.08 2.88
C PHE A 32 -10.77 -13.32 1.60
N CYS A 33 -10.88 -12.33 0.72
CA CYS A 33 -11.62 -12.48 -0.54
C CYS A 33 -10.79 -13.18 -1.62
N ARG A 34 -9.47 -13.29 -1.43
CA ARG A 34 -8.52 -13.89 -2.37
C ARG A 34 -8.48 -13.17 -3.73
N VAL A 35 -8.93 -11.91 -3.74
CA VAL A 35 -8.87 -11.00 -4.89
C VAL A 35 -7.86 -9.92 -4.53
N LYS A 36 -6.73 -9.91 -5.25
CA LYS A 36 -5.65 -8.94 -5.04
C LYS A 36 -6.14 -7.51 -5.19
N HIS A 37 -5.62 -6.62 -4.36
CA HIS A 37 -5.89 -5.18 -4.40
C HIS A 37 -7.38 -4.84 -4.30
N TRP A 38 -8.16 -5.66 -3.58
CA TRP A 38 -9.63 -5.53 -3.48
C TRP A 38 -10.05 -4.08 -3.24
N ALA A 39 -10.87 -3.54 -4.15
CA ALA A 39 -11.20 -2.12 -4.14
C ALA A 39 -12.58 -1.78 -3.56
N GLY A 40 -13.22 -2.74 -2.91
CA GLY A 40 -14.56 -2.58 -2.33
C GLY A 40 -14.55 -2.17 -0.86
N LEU A 41 -15.61 -2.54 -0.15
CA LEU A 41 -15.66 -2.45 1.31
C LEU A 41 -14.86 -3.60 1.95
N PRO A 42 -14.04 -3.34 2.98
CA PRO A 42 -13.25 -4.37 3.68
C PRO A 42 -14.08 -5.12 4.74
N ALA A 43 -15.23 -5.70 4.35
CA ALA A 43 -16.18 -6.28 5.29
C ALA A 43 -15.61 -7.48 6.07
N ARG A 44 -14.90 -8.40 5.40
CA ARG A 44 -14.32 -9.58 6.07
C ARG A 44 -13.19 -9.16 7.01
N ALA A 45 -12.39 -8.17 6.63
CA ALA A 45 -11.37 -7.59 7.48
C ALA A 45 -11.95 -6.91 8.72
N VAL A 46 -13.07 -6.17 8.60
CA VAL A 46 -13.79 -5.61 9.77
C VAL A 46 -14.23 -6.74 10.70
N GLY A 47 -14.88 -7.77 10.16
CA GLY A 47 -15.33 -8.93 10.95
C GLY A 47 -14.16 -9.65 11.63
N ALA A 48 -13.06 -9.85 10.92
CA ALA A 48 -11.84 -10.45 11.47
C ALA A 48 -11.24 -9.61 12.60
N CYS A 49 -11.18 -8.28 12.45
CA CYS A 49 -10.70 -7.39 13.51
C CYS A 49 -11.58 -7.45 14.76
N LEU A 50 -12.90 -7.39 14.59
CA LEU A 50 -13.86 -7.47 15.71
C LEU A 50 -13.75 -8.81 16.45
N ASN A 51 -13.73 -9.92 15.71
CA ASN A 51 -13.59 -11.26 16.27
C ASN A 51 -12.28 -11.40 17.05
N GLN A 52 -11.16 -10.93 16.48
CA GLN A 52 -9.85 -11.02 17.10
C GLN A 52 -9.74 -10.14 18.36
N ALA A 53 -10.47 -9.03 18.42
CA ALA A 53 -10.56 -8.18 19.60
C ALA A 53 -11.58 -8.66 20.64
N GLY A 54 -12.41 -9.65 20.32
CA GLY A 54 -13.53 -10.10 21.16
C GLY A 54 -14.59 -9.01 21.35
N LEU A 55 -14.81 -8.15 20.35
CA LEU A 55 -15.71 -7.01 20.42
C LEU A 55 -16.89 -7.19 19.47
N GLU A 56 -18.08 -6.76 19.92
CA GLU A 56 -19.22 -6.61 19.03
C GLU A 56 -19.15 -5.30 18.24
N ALA A 57 -19.76 -5.27 17.05
CA ALA A 57 -19.83 -4.07 16.23
C ALA A 57 -20.52 -2.89 16.95
N SER A 58 -21.47 -3.18 17.85
CA SER A 58 -22.16 -2.19 18.70
C SER A 58 -21.23 -1.42 19.64
N ALA A 59 -20.05 -1.97 19.95
CA ALA A 59 -19.06 -1.35 20.83
C ALA A 59 -18.20 -0.30 20.12
N ILE A 60 -18.31 -0.16 18.79
CA ILE A 60 -17.54 0.83 18.03
C ILE A 60 -18.06 2.23 18.37
N ASP A 61 -17.18 3.07 18.92
CA ASP A 61 -17.50 4.44 19.30
C ASP A 61 -17.34 5.42 18.13
N ARG A 62 -16.40 5.17 17.21
CA ARG A 62 -16.12 6.02 16.03
C ARG A 62 -15.71 5.20 14.81
N ILE A 63 -16.03 5.69 13.62
CA ILE A 63 -15.57 5.13 12.35
C ILE A 63 -14.74 6.19 11.62
N ALA A 64 -13.50 5.88 11.29
CA ALA A 64 -12.58 6.74 10.55
C ALA A 64 -12.34 6.15 9.16
N VAL A 65 -12.55 6.94 8.10
CA VAL A 65 -12.38 6.50 6.71
C VAL A 65 -11.27 7.30 6.06
N ASN A 66 -10.33 6.59 5.43
CA ASN A 66 -9.25 7.12 4.62
C ASN A 66 -9.75 7.68 3.27
N ARG A 67 -10.62 8.68 3.34
CA ARG A 67 -11.10 9.42 2.19
C ARG A 67 -11.86 10.64 2.64
N ASN A 68 -11.58 11.78 2.04
CA ASN A 68 -12.39 12.97 2.24
C ASN A 68 -12.85 13.59 0.91
N PRO A 69 -14.07 13.24 0.45
CA PRO A 69 -14.61 13.74 -0.82
C PRO A 69 -14.67 15.26 -0.94
N SER A 70 -14.81 16.00 0.18
CA SER A 70 -14.97 17.46 0.21
C SER A 70 -13.66 18.24 0.18
N THR A 71 -12.51 17.57 0.16
CA THR A 71 -11.20 18.23 0.00
C THR A 71 -10.99 18.69 -1.45
N ASN A 72 -10.18 19.75 -1.65
CA ASN A 72 -9.75 20.24 -2.97
C ASN A 72 -10.90 20.53 -3.96
N LEU A 73 -12.12 20.85 -3.49
CA LEU A 73 -13.31 21.04 -4.34
C LEU A 73 -13.11 22.05 -5.47
N LEU A 74 -12.50 23.21 -5.19
CA LEU A 74 -12.24 24.23 -6.19
C LEU A 74 -11.31 23.73 -7.31
N LYS A 75 -10.23 23.01 -6.95
CA LYS A 75 -9.31 22.42 -7.94
C LYS A 75 -9.98 21.31 -8.75
N LYS A 76 -10.77 20.46 -8.09
CA LYS A 76 -11.58 19.42 -8.73
C LYS A 76 -12.57 20.04 -9.73
N ALA A 77 -13.24 21.13 -9.34
CA ALA A 77 -14.19 21.86 -10.19
C ALA A 77 -13.51 22.56 -11.37
N ALA A 78 -12.38 23.24 -11.14
CA ALA A 78 -11.59 23.87 -12.19
C ALA A 78 -11.11 22.84 -13.22
N TYR A 79 -10.64 21.68 -12.76
CA TYR A 79 -10.24 20.58 -13.64
C TYR A 79 -11.42 20.02 -14.45
N ALA A 80 -12.56 19.75 -13.79
CA ALA A 80 -13.76 19.27 -14.45
C ALA A 80 -14.28 20.26 -15.51
N PHE A 81 -14.21 21.56 -15.22
CA PHE A 81 -14.58 22.61 -16.17
C PHE A 81 -13.63 22.65 -17.38
N ALA A 82 -12.33 22.56 -17.14
CA ALA A 82 -11.32 22.58 -18.21
C ALA A 82 -11.39 21.34 -19.12
N LYS A 83 -11.67 20.17 -18.57
CA LYS A 83 -11.64 18.89 -19.30
C LYS A 83 -12.99 18.38 -19.79
N ARG A 84 -14.10 18.95 -19.30
CA ARG A 84 -15.49 18.58 -19.67
C ARG A 84 -15.69 17.05 -19.68
N PRO A 85 -15.53 16.37 -18.53
CA PRO A 85 -15.61 14.92 -18.47
C PRO A 85 -16.96 14.41 -18.97
N GLY A 86 -16.96 13.24 -19.62
CA GLY A 86 -18.18 12.60 -20.08
C GLY A 86 -19.15 12.27 -18.94
N LEU A 87 -20.45 12.16 -19.27
CA LEU A 87 -21.52 11.93 -18.29
C LEU A 87 -21.34 10.64 -17.47
N GLY A 88 -20.72 9.60 -18.04
CA GLY A 88 -20.40 8.34 -17.34
C GLY A 88 -19.41 8.52 -16.19
N ALA A 89 -18.28 9.20 -16.42
CA ALA A 89 -17.26 9.45 -15.39
C ALA A 89 -17.80 10.32 -14.23
N ILE A 90 -18.72 11.25 -14.52
CA ILE A 90 -19.41 12.04 -13.50
C ILE A 90 -20.31 11.14 -12.65
N ARG A 91 -21.10 10.26 -13.29
CA ARG A 91 -21.99 9.31 -12.61
C ARG A 91 -21.23 8.39 -11.66
N ASP A 92 -20.13 7.80 -12.12
CA ASP A 92 -19.35 6.85 -11.32
C ASP A 92 -18.70 7.54 -10.11
N ARG A 93 -18.26 8.78 -10.28
CA ARG A 93 -17.72 9.60 -9.18
C ARG A 93 -18.77 9.93 -8.13
N VAL A 94 -20.00 10.25 -8.55
CA VAL A 94 -21.13 10.51 -7.64
C VAL A 94 -21.53 9.24 -6.90
N ALA A 95 -21.65 8.12 -7.61
CA ALA A 95 -21.99 6.83 -7.02
C ALA A 95 -20.95 6.39 -5.97
N ASN A 96 -19.66 6.56 -6.27
CA ASN A 96 -18.60 6.26 -5.32
C ASN A 96 -18.68 7.19 -4.08
N ALA A 97 -18.90 8.49 -4.28
CA ALA A 97 -19.07 9.43 -3.16
C ALA A 97 -20.31 9.11 -2.29
N SER A 98 -21.40 8.60 -2.85
CA SER A 98 -22.56 8.16 -2.06
C SER A 98 -22.30 6.90 -1.24
N ARG A 99 -21.55 5.92 -1.78
CA ARG A 99 -21.16 4.70 -1.05
C ARG A 99 -20.28 5.00 0.16
N VAL A 100 -19.34 5.95 0.01
CA VAL A 100 -18.53 6.44 1.14
C VAL A 100 -19.40 7.07 2.24
N ARG A 101 -20.49 7.76 1.87
CA ARG A 101 -21.41 8.39 2.84
C ARG A 101 -22.27 7.36 3.58
N ASP A 102 -22.56 6.21 2.97
CA ASP A 102 -23.34 5.12 3.58
C ASP A 102 -22.46 3.94 4.04
N VAL A 103 -21.20 4.22 4.41
CA VAL A 103 -20.26 3.20 4.93
C VAL A 103 -20.88 2.36 6.05
N ARG A 104 -21.71 2.98 6.90
CA ARG A 104 -22.34 2.29 8.04
C ARG A 104 -23.35 1.25 7.56
N GLY A 105 -24.28 1.65 6.69
CA GLY A 105 -25.28 0.74 6.15
C GLY A 105 -24.65 -0.41 5.37
N GLU A 106 -23.59 -0.14 4.61
CA GLU A 106 -22.86 -1.20 3.91
C GLU A 106 -22.13 -2.15 4.87
N VAL A 107 -21.48 -1.66 5.93
CA VAL A 107 -20.85 -2.52 6.95
C VAL A 107 -21.91 -3.37 7.66
N GLU A 108 -23.03 -2.77 8.09
CA GLU A 108 -24.13 -3.50 8.73
C GLU A 108 -24.66 -4.61 7.82
N SER A 109 -24.96 -4.28 6.56
CA SER A 109 -25.47 -5.24 5.59
C SER A 109 -24.49 -6.37 5.30
N LYS A 110 -23.20 -6.05 5.09
CA LYS A 110 -22.19 -7.05 4.73
C LYS A 110 -21.78 -7.96 5.89
N LEU A 111 -21.91 -7.48 7.12
CA LEU A 111 -21.69 -8.29 8.34
C LEU A 111 -22.96 -9.00 8.84
N GLY A 112 -24.10 -8.83 8.17
CA GLY A 112 -25.36 -9.44 8.59
C GLY A 112 -25.92 -8.87 9.90
N LEU A 113 -25.61 -7.62 10.20
CA LEU A 113 -26.02 -6.94 11.43
C LEU A 113 -27.39 -6.29 11.27
N ALA A 114 -28.08 -6.10 12.40
CA ALA A 114 -29.33 -5.34 12.43
C ALA A 114 -29.08 -3.88 12.00
N LYS A 115 -29.95 -3.34 11.13
CA LYS A 115 -29.85 -1.97 10.64
C LYS A 115 -29.90 -0.96 11.80
N GLY A 116 -28.97 -0.01 11.82
CA GLY A 116 -28.86 1.03 12.84
C GLY A 116 -28.15 0.61 14.13
N ILE A 117 -27.49 -0.54 14.14
CA ILE A 117 -26.62 -0.95 15.26
C ILE A 117 -25.34 -0.10 15.32
N LEU A 118 -24.80 0.30 14.17
CA LEU A 118 -23.62 1.16 14.05
C LEU A 118 -24.03 2.63 14.07
N LYS A 119 -24.08 3.19 15.29
CA LYS A 119 -24.41 4.61 15.52
C LYS A 119 -23.19 5.53 15.58
N ALA A 120 -21.99 4.96 15.55
CA ALA A 120 -20.72 5.65 15.65
C ALA A 120 -20.60 6.83 14.66
N PRO A 121 -20.21 8.05 15.08
CA PRO A 121 -19.89 9.14 14.17
C PRO A 121 -18.83 8.73 13.14
N LEU A 122 -18.99 9.27 11.92
CA LEU A 122 -18.11 9.03 10.78
C LEU A 122 -17.14 10.19 10.66
N HIS A 123 -15.85 9.88 10.57
CA HIS A 123 -14.75 10.82 10.39
C HIS A 123 -14.10 10.56 9.03
N SER A 124 -14.02 11.60 8.20
CA SER A 124 -13.38 11.53 6.88
C SER A 124 -12.00 12.17 6.95
N VAL A 125 -10.95 11.35 6.83
CA VAL A 125 -9.56 11.81 6.83
C VAL A 125 -9.07 11.90 5.38
N GLU A 126 -8.40 13.00 5.02
CA GLU A 126 -7.83 13.17 3.67
C GLU A 126 -6.78 12.08 3.40
N HIS A 127 -6.81 11.49 2.19
CA HIS A 127 -5.97 10.34 1.82
C HIS A 127 -4.51 10.46 2.21
N HIS A 128 -3.85 11.51 1.73
CA HIS A 128 -2.44 11.74 2.04
C HIS A 128 -2.20 12.13 3.49
N ARG A 129 -3.19 12.73 4.18
CA ARG A 129 -3.07 12.99 5.62
C ARG A 129 -3.10 11.69 6.41
N ALA A 130 -3.94 10.73 6.01
CA ALA A 130 -3.94 9.39 6.59
C ALA A 130 -2.60 8.69 6.33
N HIS A 131 -2.00 8.81 5.14
CA HIS A 131 -0.63 8.31 4.89
C HIS A 131 0.41 8.93 5.83
N LEU A 132 0.40 10.26 6.01
CA LEU A 132 1.33 10.88 6.97
C LEU A 132 1.08 10.37 8.39
N ALA A 133 -0.19 10.18 8.78
CA ALA A 133 -0.59 9.67 10.09
C ALA A 133 -0.19 8.20 10.30
N SER A 134 -0.32 7.34 9.29
CA SER A 134 0.03 5.91 9.36
C SER A 134 1.53 5.68 9.50
N ALA A 135 2.35 6.67 9.14
CA ALA A 135 3.77 6.67 9.45
C ALA A 135 4.07 7.38 10.77
N PHE A 136 3.79 8.68 10.89
CA PHE A 136 4.28 9.48 12.02
C PHE A 136 3.62 9.14 13.36
N LEU A 137 2.29 9.04 13.42
CA LEU A 137 1.58 8.92 14.70
C LEU A 137 1.82 7.58 15.40
N VAL A 138 2.24 6.56 14.66
CA VAL A 138 2.62 5.23 15.16
C VAL A 138 4.13 4.97 15.12
N SER A 139 4.93 5.96 14.72
CA SER A 139 6.40 5.87 14.75
C SER A 139 6.94 5.94 16.18
N PRO A 140 8.22 5.59 16.42
CA PRO A 140 8.88 5.84 17.70
C PRO A 140 9.37 7.28 17.89
N PHE A 141 9.17 8.19 16.92
CA PHE A 141 9.78 9.52 16.94
C PHE A 141 8.82 10.57 17.51
N GLU A 142 9.27 11.36 18.48
CA GLU A 142 8.50 12.51 19.02
C GLU A 142 8.35 13.64 18.00
N SER A 143 9.40 13.87 17.19
CA SER A 143 9.40 14.82 16.08
C SER A 143 10.12 14.23 14.87
N ALA A 144 9.57 14.44 13.67
CA ALA A 144 10.12 13.94 12.42
C ALA A 144 9.65 14.77 11.23
N ALA A 145 10.45 14.81 10.18
CA ALA A 145 9.94 15.11 8.85
C ALA A 145 9.01 13.98 8.40
N VAL A 146 7.92 14.30 7.70
CA VAL A 146 6.96 13.29 7.25
C VAL A 146 6.68 13.50 5.77
N ALA A 147 6.76 12.42 4.99
CA ALA A 147 6.49 12.45 3.55
C ALA A 147 5.53 11.32 3.16
N SER A 148 4.56 11.66 2.33
CA SER A 148 3.71 10.71 1.61
C SER A 148 3.96 10.89 0.12
N VAL A 149 4.33 9.83 -0.59
CA VAL A 149 4.54 9.81 -2.04
C VAL A 149 3.77 8.63 -2.62
N ASP A 150 2.82 8.90 -3.51
CA ASP A 150 1.82 7.92 -3.95
C ASP A 150 1.38 8.16 -5.40
N GLY A 151 0.47 7.31 -5.88
CA GLY A 151 -0.29 7.53 -7.12
C GLY A 151 -1.16 8.77 -7.02
N PHE A 152 -2.42 8.63 -6.59
CA PHE A 152 -3.30 9.74 -6.24
C PHE A 152 -4.30 9.35 -5.17
N GLY A 153 -4.58 10.28 -4.26
CA GLY A 153 -5.77 10.26 -3.42
C GLY A 153 -6.24 11.67 -3.14
N ASP A 154 -7.56 11.89 -3.16
CA ASP A 154 -8.15 13.21 -2.88
C ASP A 154 -7.59 14.40 -3.70
N PHE A 155 -7.10 14.13 -4.92
CA PHE A 155 -6.47 15.08 -5.86
C PHE A 155 -5.03 15.50 -5.50
N VAL A 156 -4.42 14.81 -4.55
CA VAL A 156 -3.01 14.93 -4.14
C VAL A 156 -2.29 13.65 -4.55
N SER A 157 -0.99 13.74 -4.82
CA SER A 157 -0.10 12.60 -5.13
C SER A 157 1.14 12.56 -4.24
N SER A 158 1.49 13.69 -3.63
CA SER A 158 2.53 13.76 -2.63
C SER A 158 2.22 14.83 -1.61
N MET A 159 2.55 14.58 -0.35
CA MET A 159 2.38 15.52 0.74
C MET A 159 3.61 15.46 1.63
N ILE A 160 4.14 16.62 2.01
CA ILE A 160 5.27 16.71 2.94
C ILE A 160 4.89 17.60 4.12
N GLY A 161 5.43 17.27 5.28
CA GLY A 161 5.06 17.90 6.53
C GLY A 161 6.08 17.69 7.64
N MET A 162 5.74 18.23 8.80
CA MET A 162 6.46 18.02 10.05
C MET A 162 5.50 17.42 11.07
N GLY A 163 5.90 16.31 11.68
CA GLY A 163 5.22 15.72 12.81
C GLY A 163 5.88 16.18 14.10
N GLU A 164 5.09 16.59 15.08
CA GLU A 164 5.55 16.90 16.43
C GLU A 164 4.49 16.53 17.46
N GLY A 165 4.89 15.77 18.47
CA GLY A 165 3.96 15.23 19.46
C GLY A 165 2.87 14.41 18.78
N ASN A 166 1.61 14.83 18.94
CA ASN A 166 0.43 14.15 18.39
C ASN A 166 -0.19 14.86 17.17
N ARG A 167 0.55 15.75 16.50
CA ARG A 167 0.04 16.54 15.36
C ARG A 167 0.95 16.46 14.15
N ILE A 168 0.35 16.64 12.97
CA ILE A 168 1.07 16.78 11.71
C ILE A 168 0.72 18.13 11.07
N GLU A 169 1.75 18.94 10.86
CA GLU A 169 1.70 20.16 10.06
C GLU A 169 2.06 19.85 8.61
N VAL A 170 1.17 20.21 7.67
CA VAL A 170 1.41 20.02 6.23
C VAL A 170 2.11 21.25 5.66
N LEU A 171 3.32 21.07 5.15
CA LEU A 171 4.14 22.14 4.58
C LEU A 171 3.89 22.33 3.08
N SER A 172 3.68 21.24 2.34
CA SER A 172 3.43 21.31 0.90
C SER A 172 2.74 20.06 0.37
N ARG A 173 2.16 20.19 -0.83
CA ARG A 173 1.51 19.10 -1.53
C ARG A 173 1.71 19.23 -3.04
N VAL A 174 1.90 18.09 -3.71
CA VAL A 174 1.82 17.98 -5.18
C VAL A 174 0.41 17.52 -5.51
N THR A 175 -0.26 18.27 -6.37
CA THR A 175 -1.61 17.92 -6.83
C THR A 175 -1.58 17.32 -8.22
N PHE A 176 -2.66 16.62 -8.54
CA PHE A 176 -2.98 16.21 -9.90
C PHE A 176 -2.70 17.31 -10.94
N PRO A 177 -2.11 16.97 -12.11
CA PRO A 177 -1.88 15.63 -12.66
C PRO A 177 -0.49 15.04 -12.38
N HIS A 178 0.34 15.66 -11.55
CA HIS A 178 1.73 15.24 -11.40
C HIS A 178 1.88 14.20 -10.30
N SER A 179 2.45 13.03 -10.58
CA SER A 179 2.64 11.94 -9.61
C SER A 179 3.82 11.05 -9.99
N LEU A 180 4.70 10.77 -9.02
CA LEU A 180 5.76 9.78 -9.21
C LEU A 180 5.20 8.37 -9.29
N GLY A 181 4.13 8.06 -8.55
CA GLY A 181 3.43 6.78 -8.67
C GLY A 181 2.87 6.58 -10.08
N GLN A 182 2.32 7.65 -10.69
CA GLN A 182 1.82 7.56 -12.06
C GLN A 182 2.91 7.39 -13.10
N PHE A 183 4.03 8.09 -12.93
CA PHE A 183 5.19 7.89 -13.78
C PHE A 183 5.66 6.44 -13.72
N TYR A 184 5.75 5.86 -12.51
CA TYR A 184 6.15 4.48 -12.32
C TYR A 184 5.14 3.49 -12.94
N LEU A 185 3.84 3.70 -12.73
CA LEU A 185 2.77 2.90 -13.33
C LEU A 185 2.81 2.94 -14.86
N ALA A 186 2.95 4.13 -15.46
CA ALA A 186 3.01 4.30 -16.90
C ALA A 186 4.17 3.49 -17.52
N MET A 187 5.33 3.54 -16.88
CA MET A 187 6.51 2.80 -17.32
C MET A 187 6.38 1.30 -17.05
N THR A 188 5.67 0.91 -15.99
CA THR A 188 5.36 -0.49 -15.69
C THR A 188 4.48 -1.12 -16.77
N GLN A 189 3.44 -0.40 -17.18
CA GLN A 189 2.62 -0.80 -18.34
C GLN A 189 3.42 -0.81 -19.64
N TYR A 190 4.28 0.19 -19.88
CA TYR A 190 5.13 0.25 -21.08
C TYR A 190 6.09 -0.95 -21.20
N LEU A 191 6.52 -1.50 -20.07
CA LEU A 191 7.34 -2.72 -20.00
C LEU A 191 6.51 -4.01 -20.05
N GLY A 192 5.21 -3.91 -20.31
CA GLY A 192 4.30 -5.05 -20.48
C GLY A 192 3.92 -5.75 -19.17
N PHE A 193 3.95 -5.00 -18.06
CA PHE A 193 3.37 -5.37 -16.77
C PHE A 193 2.09 -4.53 -16.57
N ASP A 194 0.99 -4.97 -17.16
CA ASP A 194 -0.27 -4.22 -17.26
C ASP A 194 -1.25 -4.44 -16.09
N SER A 195 -0.92 -5.30 -15.12
CA SER A 195 -1.78 -5.54 -13.95
C SER A 195 -1.47 -4.55 -12.82
N TYR A 196 -2.50 -4.12 -12.11
CA TYR A 196 -2.34 -3.23 -10.95
C TYR A 196 -1.46 -3.87 -9.88
N GLY A 197 -0.51 -3.11 -9.32
CA GLY A 197 0.39 -3.57 -8.27
C GLY A 197 1.60 -4.36 -8.76
N GLU A 198 1.92 -4.37 -10.06
CA GLU A 198 3.12 -5.05 -10.60
C GLU A 198 4.39 -4.18 -10.62
N GLU A 199 4.35 -2.96 -10.08
CA GLU A 199 5.47 -2.01 -10.05
C GLU A 199 6.73 -2.62 -9.38
N TYR A 200 6.54 -3.48 -8.37
CA TYR A 200 7.65 -4.17 -7.71
C TYR A 200 8.42 -5.12 -8.64
N LYS A 201 7.77 -5.67 -9.69
CA LYS A 201 8.45 -6.51 -10.68
C LYS A 201 9.43 -5.68 -11.49
N VAL A 202 9.04 -4.46 -11.85
CA VAL A 202 9.89 -3.52 -12.59
C VAL A 202 10.99 -2.96 -11.69
N MET A 203 10.71 -2.73 -10.41
CA MET A 203 11.76 -2.42 -9.42
C MET A 203 12.81 -3.54 -9.34
N GLY A 204 12.39 -4.81 -9.34
CA GLY A 204 13.31 -5.95 -9.40
C GLY A 204 14.06 -6.05 -10.73
N LEU A 205 13.37 -5.76 -11.85
CA LEU A 205 13.95 -5.77 -13.19
C LEU A 205 15.05 -4.70 -13.35
N ALA A 206 14.92 -3.56 -12.69
CA ALA A 206 15.88 -2.46 -12.75
C ALA A 206 17.31 -2.87 -12.33
N ALA A 207 17.45 -3.91 -11.49
CA ALA A 207 18.75 -4.40 -11.02
C ALA A 207 19.60 -5.10 -12.10
N TYR A 208 19.00 -5.50 -13.22
CA TYR A 208 19.71 -6.21 -14.31
C TYR A 208 20.20 -5.30 -15.42
N GLY A 209 19.74 -4.04 -15.45
CA GLY A 209 20.01 -3.10 -16.53
C GLY A 209 21.03 -2.01 -16.20
N LYS A 210 21.27 -1.14 -17.18
CA LYS A 210 22.01 0.11 -17.07
C LYS A 210 21.11 1.30 -17.41
N PRO A 211 21.25 2.46 -16.74
CA PRO A 211 20.34 3.60 -16.91
C PRO A 211 20.58 4.40 -18.22
N GLU A 212 20.62 3.72 -19.37
CA GLU A 212 20.94 4.30 -20.68
C GLU A 212 19.87 5.28 -21.21
N TYR A 213 18.65 5.24 -20.67
CA TYR A 213 17.52 6.09 -21.04
C TYR A 213 17.24 7.21 -20.02
N LEU A 214 18.11 7.42 -19.03
CA LEU A 214 17.88 8.41 -17.97
C LEU A 214 17.67 9.84 -18.53
N GLU A 215 18.50 10.28 -19.48
CA GLU A 215 18.35 11.61 -20.09
C GLU A 215 17.02 11.76 -20.83
N ALA A 216 16.52 10.69 -21.44
CA ALA A 216 15.21 10.67 -22.07
C ALA A 216 14.11 10.84 -21.01
N LEU A 217 14.21 10.13 -19.89
CA LEU A 217 13.22 10.18 -18.81
C LEU A 217 13.23 11.49 -18.01
N ARG A 218 14.34 12.24 -17.98
CA ARG A 218 14.36 13.64 -17.48
C ARG A 218 13.48 14.59 -18.30
N ARG A 219 13.13 14.24 -19.54
CA ARG A 219 12.14 14.99 -20.34
C ARG A 219 10.71 14.70 -19.87
N VAL A 220 10.48 13.51 -19.30
CA VAL A 220 9.20 13.03 -18.78
C VAL A 220 8.94 13.59 -17.38
N VAL A 221 9.95 13.56 -16.50
CA VAL A 221 9.88 14.09 -15.13
C VAL A 221 10.80 15.29 -14.99
N ARG A 222 10.23 16.48 -14.86
CA ARG A 222 10.96 17.75 -14.78
C ARG A 222 11.06 18.20 -13.33
N LEU A 223 12.26 18.19 -12.77
CA LEU A 223 12.51 18.74 -11.45
C LEU A 223 12.38 20.28 -11.47
N LYS A 224 11.83 20.83 -10.40
CA LYS A 224 11.62 22.26 -10.18
C LYS A 224 12.24 22.68 -8.87
N LEU A 225 12.43 23.97 -8.66
CA LEU A 225 12.98 24.49 -7.41
C LEU A 225 12.12 24.08 -6.19
N LYS A 226 12.80 23.92 -5.05
CA LYS A 226 12.24 23.62 -3.73
C LYS A 226 11.50 22.28 -3.69
N GLY A 227 12.19 21.19 -4.06
CA GLY A 227 11.68 19.82 -3.96
C GLY A 227 10.49 19.49 -4.87
N ARG A 228 10.07 20.41 -5.73
CA ARG A 228 8.92 20.21 -6.63
C ARG A 228 9.33 19.46 -7.88
N PHE A 229 8.38 18.79 -8.51
CA PHE A 229 8.52 18.19 -9.82
C PHE A 229 7.22 18.34 -10.61
N GLU A 230 7.31 18.25 -11.93
CA GLU A 230 6.18 18.20 -12.85
C GLU A 230 6.38 17.05 -13.84
N LEU A 231 5.32 16.33 -14.14
CA LEU A 231 5.29 15.42 -15.28
C LEU A 231 5.06 16.23 -16.57
N ASN A 232 5.79 15.91 -17.63
CA ASN A 232 5.43 16.39 -18.96
C ASN A 232 4.25 15.56 -19.49
N MET A 233 3.07 16.16 -19.50
CA MET A 233 1.82 15.47 -19.79
C MET A 233 1.70 14.97 -21.22
N ASP A 234 2.55 15.43 -22.15
CA ASP A 234 2.58 14.91 -23.53
C ASP A 234 2.84 13.39 -23.57
N TYR A 235 3.56 12.85 -22.58
CA TYR A 235 3.91 11.42 -22.48
C TYR A 235 2.82 10.56 -21.82
N PHE A 236 1.70 11.15 -21.42
CA PHE A 236 0.62 10.50 -20.71
C PHE A 236 -0.71 10.71 -21.45
N ARG A 237 -1.56 9.68 -21.48
CA ARG A 237 -2.92 9.80 -22.00
C ARG A 237 -3.79 10.60 -21.04
N ASP A 238 -4.89 11.17 -21.55
CA ASP A 238 -5.83 11.91 -20.70
C ASP A 238 -6.42 10.96 -19.66
N TYR A 239 -6.54 11.43 -18.42
CA TYR A 239 -7.02 10.61 -17.31
C TYR A 239 -8.44 10.12 -17.54
N SER A 240 -9.29 10.85 -18.27
CA SER A 240 -10.64 10.40 -18.60
C SER A 240 -10.67 9.19 -19.55
N GLU A 241 -9.60 8.97 -20.32
CA GLU A 241 -9.46 7.86 -21.27
C GLU A 241 -8.66 6.71 -20.67
N ALA A 242 -7.64 7.01 -19.85
CA ALA A 242 -6.77 6.02 -19.20
C ALA A 242 -7.40 5.37 -17.95
N TYR A 243 -8.32 6.05 -17.28
CA TYR A 243 -8.94 5.58 -16.04
C TYR A 243 -10.43 5.28 -16.21
N SER A 244 -10.76 4.29 -17.04
CA SER A 244 -12.00 3.53 -16.88
C SER A 244 -11.87 2.63 -15.64
N MET A 245 -11.80 3.22 -14.44
CA MET A 245 -11.66 2.46 -13.21
C MET A 245 -13.01 1.90 -12.79
N THR A 246 -13.27 0.63 -13.10
CA THR A 246 -14.31 -0.11 -12.41
C THR A 246 -13.83 -0.43 -11.00
N TRP A 247 -14.12 0.47 -10.07
CA TRP A 247 -13.97 0.27 -8.62
C TRP A 247 -15.10 -0.61 -8.04
N GLU A 248 -15.70 -1.45 -8.87
CA GLU A 248 -16.86 -2.25 -8.50
C GLU A 248 -16.40 -3.64 -8.11
N SER A 249 -16.23 -3.84 -6.80
CA SER A 249 -16.22 -5.19 -6.20
C SER A 249 -15.21 -6.16 -6.84
N GLY A 250 -13.94 -5.74 -6.96
CA GLY A 250 -12.90 -6.55 -7.59
C GLY A 250 -11.52 -5.93 -7.52
N ALA A 251 -10.59 -6.50 -8.30
CA ALA A 251 -9.27 -5.93 -8.52
C ALA A 251 -9.36 -4.69 -9.42
N PRO A 252 -8.59 -3.62 -9.19
CA PRO A 252 -8.57 -2.44 -10.03
C PRO A 252 -8.08 -2.78 -11.44
N VAL A 253 -8.76 -2.22 -12.44
CA VAL A 253 -8.32 -2.24 -13.84
C VAL A 253 -7.99 -0.82 -14.26
N ILE A 254 -6.77 -0.61 -14.75
CA ILE A 254 -6.31 0.69 -15.26
C ILE A 254 -5.99 0.52 -16.74
N GLY A 255 -6.55 1.40 -17.57
CA GLY A 255 -6.24 1.44 -18.99
C GLY A 255 -4.81 1.92 -19.25
N GLN A 256 -4.42 2.00 -20.52
CA GLN A 256 -3.09 2.46 -20.89
C GLN A 256 -2.87 3.92 -20.46
N VAL A 257 -1.85 4.14 -19.64
CA VAL A 257 -1.48 5.44 -19.08
C VAL A 257 -0.51 6.20 -19.98
N PHE A 258 0.46 5.52 -20.60
CA PHE A 258 1.46 6.19 -21.43
C PHE A 258 0.89 6.55 -22.82
N SER A 259 1.35 7.67 -23.40
CA SER A 259 0.93 8.13 -24.73
C SER A 259 1.84 7.61 -25.84
N ASP A 260 1.46 7.91 -27.09
CA ASP A 260 2.28 7.60 -28.26
C ASP A 260 3.60 8.41 -28.28
N GLU A 261 3.68 9.55 -27.59
CA GLU A 261 4.94 10.29 -27.43
C GLU A 261 5.94 9.51 -26.57
N MET A 262 5.47 8.71 -25.60
CA MET A 262 6.34 7.80 -24.84
C MET A 262 6.92 6.73 -25.77
N VAL A 263 6.09 6.21 -26.68
CA VAL A 263 6.51 5.23 -27.70
C VAL A 263 7.51 5.84 -28.68
N LYS A 264 7.33 7.10 -29.12
CA LYS A 264 8.32 7.80 -29.94
C LYS A 264 9.64 8.02 -29.20
N LEU A 265 9.58 8.30 -27.90
CA LEU A 265 10.76 8.55 -27.06
C LEU A 265 11.58 7.28 -26.80
N LEU A 266 10.91 6.18 -26.45
CA LEU A 266 11.56 4.97 -25.94
C LEU A 266 11.53 3.80 -26.92
N GLY A 267 10.76 3.92 -28.02
CA GLY A 267 10.48 2.88 -29.01
C GLY A 267 9.21 2.06 -28.71
N PRO A 268 9.04 0.90 -29.36
CA PRO A 268 7.86 0.06 -29.13
C PRO A 268 7.81 -0.48 -27.69
N PRO A 269 6.63 -0.46 -27.03
CA PRO A 269 6.46 -1.07 -25.71
C PRO A 269 6.55 -2.60 -25.80
N ARG A 270 6.93 -3.24 -24.70
CA ARG A 270 6.92 -4.70 -24.58
C ARG A 270 5.49 -5.19 -24.37
N GLN A 271 5.08 -6.27 -25.03
CA GLN A 271 3.81 -6.94 -24.77
C GLN A 271 3.94 -8.01 -23.68
N ARG A 272 2.85 -8.25 -22.94
CA ARG A 272 2.81 -9.34 -21.96
C ARG A 272 3.05 -10.68 -22.67
N GLY A 273 3.95 -11.50 -22.11
CA GLY A 273 4.37 -12.78 -22.68
C GLY A 273 5.61 -12.71 -23.58
N GLU A 274 6.00 -11.52 -24.05
CA GLU A 274 7.26 -11.37 -24.78
C GLU A 274 8.47 -11.55 -23.88
N PRO A 275 9.61 -12.03 -24.40
CA PRO A 275 10.84 -12.14 -23.64
C PRO A 275 11.27 -10.75 -23.14
N VAL A 276 11.77 -10.71 -21.90
CA VAL A 276 12.48 -9.55 -21.39
C VAL A 276 13.85 -9.53 -22.07
N LEU A 277 14.25 -8.37 -22.60
CA LEU A 277 15.49 -8.16 -23.35
C LEU A 277 16.32 -7.10 -22.61
N ALA A 278 17.62 -7.02 -22.91
CA ALA A 278 18.52 -6.02 -22.30
C ALA A 278 17.99 -4.57 -22.41
N ARG A 279 17.29 -4.23 -23.49
CA ARG A 279 16.61 -2.93 -23.62
C ARG A 279 15.57 -2.70 -22.52
N HIS A 280 14.74 -3.69 -22.22
CA HIS A 280 13.70 -3.59 -21.20
C HIS A 280 14.31 -3.43 -19.80
N GLU A 281 15.39 -4.16 -19.53
CA GLU A 281 16.20 -4.01 -18.31
C GLU A 281 16.79 -2.60 -18.21
N ASN A 282 17.37 -2.08 -19.29
CA ASN A 282 17.94 -0.72 -19.32
C ASN A 282 16.88 0.37 -19.13
N ILE A 283 15.69 0.20 -19.70
CA ILE A 283 14.56 1.12 -19.48
C ILE A 283 14.10 1.07 -18.02
N ALA A 284 13.98 -0.13 -17.43
CA ALA A 284 13.64 -0.29 -16.01
C ALA A 284 14.69 0.35 -15.08
N ALA A 285 15.99 0.15 -15.36
CA ALA A 285 17.09 0.78 -14.64
C ALA A 285 17.04 2.32 -14.75
N SER A 286 16.71 2.83 -15.94
CA SER A 286 16.56 4.28 -16.17
C SER A 286 15.35 4.86 -15.45
N LEU A 287 14.21 4.14 -15.43
CA LEU A 287 13.02 4.49 -14.66
C LEU A 287 13.37 4.63 -13.18
N GLN A 288 14.02 3.61 -12.60
CA GLN A 288 14.39 3.62 -11.19
C GLN A 288 15.33 4.79 -10.88
N ALA A 289 16.33 5.05 -11.73
CA ALA A 289 17.24 6.18 -11.57
C ALA A 289 16.51 7.53 -11.62
N MET A 290 15.59 7.73 -12.57
CA MET A 290 14.79 8.97 -12.66
C MET A 290 13.83 9.11 -11.47
N TYR A 291 13.19 8.03 -11.05
CA TYR A 291 12.35 8.02 -9.86
C TYR A 291 13.16 8.45 -8.63
N GLU A 292 14.36 7.90 -8.44
CA GLU A 292 15.25 8.26 -7.34
C GLU A 292 15.69 9.73 -7.41
N GLU A 293 16.05 10.26 -8.60
CA GLU A 293 16.36 11.69 -8.74
C GLU A 293 15.22 12.57 -8.22
N ALA A 294 13.99 12.29 -8.61
CA ALA A 294 12.83 13.04 -8.16
C ALA A 294 12.49 12.81 -6.68
N PHE A 295 12.59 11.57 -6.21
CA PHE A 295 12.31 11.20 -4.83
C PHE A 295 13.29 11.87 -3.86
N PHE A 296 14.60 11.79 -4.13
CA PHE A 296 15.62 12.44 -3.30
C PHE A 296 15.60 13.96 -3.42
N HIS A 297 15.14 14.51 -4.54
CA HIS A 297 14.89 15.94 -4.66
C HIS A 297 13.80 16.42 -3.70
N ILE A 298 12.72 15.64 -3.53
CA ILE A 298 11.67 15.92 -2.53
C ILE A 298 12.22 15.79 -1.11
N LEU A 299 12.94 14.70 -0.81
CA LEU A 299 13.41 14.43 0.55
C LEU A 299 14.47 15.44 1.02
N ASN A 300 15.40 15.86 0.16
CA ASN A 300 16.40 16.85 0.51
C ASN A 300 15.78 18.22 0.78
N ASP A 301 14.81 18.66 -0.04
CA ASP A 301 14.06 19.89 0.25
C ASP A 301 13.24 19.79 1.54
N LEU A 302 12.68 18.62 1.84
CA LEU A 302 11.98 18.39 3.12
C LEU A 302 12.95 18.50 4.31
N TYR A 303 14.15 17.93 4.20
CA TYR A 303 15.19 18.11 5.21
C TYR A 303 15.56 19.60 5.36
N ASP A 304 15.77 20.32 4.26
CA ASP A 304 16.15 21.73 4.29
C ASP A 304 15.06 22.63 4.94
N ARG A 305 13.79 22.22 4.88
CA ARG A 305 12.67 22.95 5.50
C ARG A 305 12.48 22.66 6.98
N THR A 306 12.85 21.46 7.43
CA THR A 306 12.49 20.96 8.76
C THR A 306 13.69 20.77 9.67
N HIS A 307 14.87 20.53 9.09
CA HIS A 307 16.11 20.11 9.74
C HIS A 307 15.95 18.93 10.72
N GLN A 308 14.89 18.13 10.52
CA GLN A 308 14.63 16.96 11.35
C GLN A 308 15.61 15.84 10.99
N LYS A 309 16.09 15.15 12.02
CA LYS A 309 16.98 13.99 11.84
C LYS A 309 16.23 12.69 11.57
N ALA A 310 14.94 12.66 11.92
CA ALA A 310 14.06 11.54 11.67
C ALA A 310 13.14 11.82 10.48
N LEU A 311 12.94 10.80 9.63
CA LEU A 311 12.01 10.78 8.52
C LEU A 311 10.97 9.68 8.71
N CYS A 312 9.69 10.03 8.59
CA CYS A 312 8.58 9.09 8.47
C CYS A 312 8.06 9.10 7.02
N LEU A 313 7.94 7.93 6.39
CA LEU A 313 7.61 7.83 4.97
C LEU A 313 6.41 6.88 4.75
N ALA A 314 5.46 7.29 3.92
CA ALA A 314 4.27 6.52 3.51
C ALA A 314 3.84 6.83 2.05
N GLY A 315 2.71 6.28 1.62
CA GLY A 315 2.23 6.24 0.25
C GLY A 315 2.83 5.07 -0.54
N GLY A 316 2.18 4.62 -1.61
CA GLY A 316 2.60 3.43 -2.35
C GLY A 316 4.05 3.48 -2.87
N CYS A 317 4.57 4.67 -3.16
CA CYS A 317 5.96 4.84 -3.60
C CYS A 317 6.97 4.60 -2.46
N ALA A 318 6.56 4.69 -1.20
CA ALA A 318 7.37 4.34 -0.04
C ALA A 318 7.68 2.85 0.06
N LEU A 319 7.01 1.98 -0.73
CA LEU A 319 7.38 0.57 -0.84
C LEU A 319 8.59 0.32 -1.76
N ASN A 320 9.15 1.37 -2.38
CA ASN A 320 10.38 1.27 -3.17
C ASN A 320 11.59 1.06 -2.26
N SER A 321 11.89 -0.20 -1.93
CA SER A 321 12.97 -0.56 -1.01
C SER A 321 14.35 -0.24 -1.56
N VAL A 322 14.51 -0.18 -2.89
CA VAL A 322 15.76 0.22 -3.54
C VAL A 322 16.07 1.69 -3.21
N ALA A 323 15.10 2.59 -3.40
CA ALA A 323 15.26 3.98 -3.04
C ALA A 323 15.40 4.16 -1.51
N ASN A 324 14.57 3.48 -0.71
CA ASN A 324 14.64 3.61 0.75
C ASN A 324 16.02 3.22 1.31
N GLY A 325 16.65 2.18 0.76
CA GLY A 325 18.00 1.75 1.16
C GLY A 325 19.10 2.78 0.89
N GLN A 326 18.83 3.81 0.09
CA GLN A 326 19.79 4.88 -0.25
C GLN A 326 19.57 6.17 0.57
N ILE A 327 18.54 6.25 1.43
CA ILE A 327 18.20 7.49 2.16
C ILE A 327 19.35 8.01 3.01
N ALA A 328 19.99 7.14 3.80
CA ALA A 328 21.12 7.52 4.65
C ALA A 328 22.35 8.01 3.86
N MET A 329 22.48 7.61 2.59
CA MET A 329 23.61 8.00 1.74
C MET A 329 23.34 9.25 0.89
N ARG A 330 22.07 9.56 0.62
CA ARG A 330 21.66 10.62 -0.33
C ARG A 330 20.91 11.78 0.31
N THR A 331 20.72 11.73 1.63
CA THR A 331 20.05 12.77 2.42
C THR A 331 20.76 12.96 3.75
N SER A 332 20.35 13.97 4.51
CA SER A 332 20.85 14.24 5.87
C SER A 332 19.98 13.61 6.98
N PHE A 333 19.03 12.73 6.63
CA PHE A 333 18.24 12.00 7.62
C PHE A 333 19.06 10.85 8.22
N GLU A 334 18.98 10.70 9.54
CA GLU A 334 19.75 9.72 10.32
C GLU A 334 18.89 8.53 10.75
N ARG A 335 17.58 8.74 10.89
CA ARG A 335 16.61 7.73 11.31
C ARG A 335 15.44 7.74 10.35
N VAL A 336 15.01 6.56 9.91
CA VAL A 336 13.90 6.41 8.97
C VAL A 336 12.90 5.43 9.54
N TYR A 337 11.62 5.78 9.47
CA TYR A 337 10.50 4.91 9.79
C TYR A 337 9.60 4.78 8.56
N VAL A 338 9.40 3.54 8.11
CA VAL A 338 8.45 3.16 7.06
C VAL A 338 7.54 2.09 7.66
N PRO A 339 6.22 2.31 7.76
CA PRO A 339 5.33 1.29 8.28
C PRO A 339 5.30 0.06 7.33
N PRO A 340 5.02 -1.16 7.82
CA PRO A 340 4.98 -2.37 6.98
C PRO A 340 4.00 -2.28 5.80
N ALA A 341 2.85 -1.63 6.04
CA ALA A 341 1.84 -1.28 5.06
C ALA A 341 1.92 0.22 4.76
N ALA A 342 2.91 0.63 3.99
CA ALA A 342 3.11 2.03 3.64
C ALA A 342 2.18 2.51 2.53
N ALA A 343 1.55 1.60 1.78
CA ALA A 343 0.61 1.91 0.72
C ALA A 343 -0.80 2.15 1.30
N ASP A 344 -1.82 2.09 0.44
CA ASP A 344 -3.21 2.44 0.80
C ASP A 344 -3.82 1.51 1.85
N ASP A 345 -3.30 0.29 1.95
CA ASP A 345 -3.58 -0.64 3.04
C ASP A 345 -3.34 0.02 4.42
N GLY A 346 -2.25 0.78 4.59
CA GLY A 346 -1.95 1.54 5.80
C GLY A 346 -2.92 2.69 6.12
N GLY A 347 -3.75 3.10 5.17
CA GLY A 347 -4.67 4.22 5.29
C GLY A 347 -5.71 4.04 6.42
N ALA A 348 -6.14 2.80 6.69
CA ALA A 348 -7.06 2.49 7.79
C ALA A 348 -6.47 2.90 9.15
N ILE A 349 -5.20 2.54 9.39
CA ILE A 349 -4.45 2.90 10.61
C ILE A 349 -4.29 4.42 10.69
N GLY A 350 -3.87 5.04 9.58
CA GLY A 350 -3.71 6.49 9.50
C GLY A 350 -4.98 7.27 9.84
N ALA A 351 -6.12 6.82 9.31
CA ALA A 351 -7.41 7.43 9.61
C ALA A 351 -7.79 7.29 11.09
N ALA A 352 -7.65 6.09 11.67
CA ALA A 352 -8.00 5.85 13.07
C ALA A 352 -7.12 6.65 14.04
N PHE A 353 -5.80 6.69 13.82
CA PHE A 353 -4.87 7.43 14.67
C PHE A 353 -4.96 8.94 14.48
N SER A 354 -5.31 9.45 13.28
CA SER A 354 -5.62 10.87 13.09
C SER A 354 -6.85 11.29 13.91
N VAL A 355 -7.91 10.48 13.95
CA VAL A 355 -9.06 10.75 14.83
C VAL A 355 -8.67 10.69 16.31
N TRP A 356 -7.91 9.66 16.72
CA TRP A 356 -7.50 9.52 18.12
C TRP A 356 -6.63 10.69 18.62
N HIS A 357 -5.68 11.15 17.81
CA HIS A 357 -4.70 12.17 18.21
C HIS A 357 -5.11 13.59 17.86
N GLU A 358 -5.53 13.84 16.62
CA GLU A 358 -5.76 15.18 16.11
C GLU A 358 -7.18 15.67 16.41
N ASP A 359 -8.20 14.82 16.18
CA ASP A 359 -9.60 15.20 16.44
C ASP A 359 -9.94 15.17 17.94
N LEU A 360 -9.47 14.15 18.66
CA LEU A 360 -9.76 13.97 20.09
C LEU A 360 -8.69 14.56 21.02
N GLY A 361 -7.54 14.95 20.48
CA GLY A 361 -6.46 15.57 21.27
C GLY A 361 -5.71 14.62 22.20
N ASN A 362 -5.88 13.30 22.07
CA ASN A 362 -5.22 12.35 22.96
C ASN A 362 -3.71 12.27 22.67
N PRO A 363 -2.86 12.02 23.69
CA PRO A 363 -1.42 11.84 23.49
C PRO A 363 -1.11 10.54 22.73
N ARG A 364 0.06 10.48 22.11
CA ARG A 364 0.64 9.24 21.56
C ARG A 364 1.03 8.29 22.69
N SER A 365 0.58 7.06 22.56
CA SER A 365 0.82 5.98 23.53
C SER A 365 1.10 4.63 22.87
N PHE A 366 1.21 4.60 21.54
CA PHE A 366 1.43 3.39 20.76
C PHE A 366 2.53 3.62 19.73
N VAL A 367 3.39 2.61 19.58
CA VAL A 367 4.42 2.52 18.55
C VAL A 367 4.20 1.21 17.80
N MET A 368 4.16 1.27 16.47
CA MET A 368 4.06 0.07 15.64
C MET A 368 5.48 -0.42 15.31
N ASP A 369 5.95 -1.36 16.12
CA ASP A 369 7.27 -2.02 16.04
C ASP A 369 7.21 -3.47 15.51
N ARG A 370 6.00 -3.96 15.23
CA ARG A 370 5.71 -5.28 14.65
C ARG A 370 4.71 -5.16 13.50
N ALA A 371 4.59 -6.23 12.70
CA ALA A 371 3.74 -6.27 11.52
C ALA A 371 2.60 -7.30 11.61
N ASP A 372 2.60 -8.21 12.58
CA ASP A 372 1.64 -9.31 12.68
C ASP A 372 0.34 -8.90 13.38
N TRP A 373 -0.42 -8.04 12.72
CA TRP A 373 -1.68 -7.47 13.21
C TRP A 373 -2.93 -8.21 12.74
N GLY A 374 -2.79 -9.17 11.84
CA GLY A 374 -3.89 -9.98 11.34
C GLY A 374 -4.29 -11.12 12.29
N PRO A 375 -5.29 -11.93 11.89
CA PRO A 375 -5.76 -13.07 12.66
C PRO A 375 -4.69 -14.16 12.79
N GLU A 376 -4.75 -14.88 13.91
CA GLU A 376 -4.06 -16.17 14.11
C GLU A 376 -5.02 -17.34 13.96
N PHE A 377 -4.45 -18.54 13.85
CA PHE A 377 -5.20 -19.80 13.81
C PHE A 377 -4.71 -20.70 14.94
N THR A 378 -5.63 -21.19 15.75
CA THR A 378 -5.30 -22.09 16.86
C THR A 378 -4.92 -23.47 16.34
N GLY A 379 -4.15 -24.24 17.12
CA GLY A 379 -3.84 -25.63 16.78
C GLY A 379 -5.08 -26.49 16.56
N GLN A 380 -6.19 -26.19 17.24
CA GLN A 380 -7.48 -26.86 17.00
C GLN A 380 -8.01 -26.60 15.59
N VAL A 381 -8.06 -25.32 15.17
CA VAL A 381 -8.51 -24.96 13.82
C VAL A 381 -7.62 -25.60 12.75
N ILE A 382 -6.31 -25.65 12.98
CA ILE A 382 -5.36 -26.33 12.08
C ILE A 382 -5.66 -27.83 11.99
N ARG A 383 -5.84 -28.52 13.12
CA ARG A 383 -6.18 -29.96 13.13
C ARG A 383 -7.50 -30.25 12.43
N GLU A 384 -8.53 -29.46 12.70
CA GLU A 384 -9.84 -29.59 12.06
C GLU A 384 -9.72 -29.38 10.54
N THR A 385 -8.98 -28.37 10.10
CA THR A 385 -8.73 -28.11 8.68
C THR A 385 -7.99 -29.26 8.01
N LEU A 386 -6.94 -29.80 8.64
CA LEU A 386 -6.20 -30.96 8.13
C LEU A 386 -7.09 -32.22 8.06
N ASN A 387 -7.97 -32.42 9.03
CA ASN A 387 -8.89 -33.56 9.05
C ASN A 387 -9.95 -33.47 7.94
N VAL A 388 -10.53 -32.29 7.72
CA VAL A 388 -11.49 -32.05 6.63
C VAL A 388 -10.85 -32.34 5.26
N ASN A 389 -9.57 -32.02 5.09
CA ASN A 389 -8.84 -32.20 3.82
C ASN A 389 -8.01 -33.51 3.76
N ARG A 390 -8.27 -34.48 4.64
CA ARG A 390 -7.44 -35.70 4.76
C ARG A 390 -7.37 -36.51 3.47
N GLU A 391 -8.48 -36.63 2.74
CA GLU A 391 -8.52 -37.39 1.49
C GLU A 391 -7.64 -36.74 0.41
N GLU A 392 -7.73 -35.43 0.24
CA GLU A 392 -6.90 -34.67 -0.71
C GLU A 392 -5.41 -34.78 -0.37
N LEU A 393 -5.06 -34.63 0.92
CA LEU A 393 -3.68 -34.77 1.40
C LEU A 393 -3.14 -36.19 1.13
N SER A 394 -3.97 -37.22 1.28
CA SER A 394 -3.59 -38.60 0.98
C SER A 394 -3.35 -38.81 -0.53
N ILE A 395 -4.21 -38.27 -1.39
CA ILE A 395 -4.05 -38.31 -2.85
C ILE A 395 -2.74 -37.62 -3.28
N GLN A 396 -2.43 -36.49 -2.66
CA GLN A 396 -1.18 -35.75 -2.89
C GLN A 396 0.05 -36.38 -2.21
N LYS A 397 -0.13 -37.50 -1.49
CA LYS A 397 0.93 -38.22 -0.75
C LYS A 397 1.61 -37.35 0.30
N CYS A 398 0.89 -36.40 0.88
CA CYS A 398 1.36 -35.58 1.98
C CYS A 398 1.43 -36.39 3.28
N ILE A 399 2.48 -36.17 4.07
CA ILE A 399 2.63 -36.75 5.40
C ILE A 399 2.29 -35.66 6.42
N VAL A 400 1.38 -35.97 7.34
CA VAL A 400 0.97 -35.06 8.42
C VAL A 400 1.53 -35.59 9.74
N GLU A 401 2.27 -34.74 10.44
CA GLU A 401 2.86 -35.05 11.75
C GLU A 401 2.62 -33.87 12.70
N GLU A 402 2.11 -34.13 13.90
CA GLU A 402 1.99 -33.14 14.96
C GLU A 402 3.27 -33.16 15.81
N ILE A 403 4.01 -32.05 15.80
CA ILE A 403 5.21 -31.85 16.60
C ILE A 403 4.89 -30.80 17.66
N GLY A 404 4.61 -31.24 18.89
CA GLY A 404 4.22 -30.34 19.99
C GLY A 404 5.38 -29.53 20.59
N ASP A 405 6.63 -29.95 20.37
CA ASP A 405 7.82 -29.22 20.83
C ASP A 405 8.30 -28.24 19.75
N GLU A 406 8.16 -26.94 20.01
CA GLU A 406 8.55 -25.87 19.08
C GLU A 406 10.04 -25.94 18.73
N GLY A 407 10.90 -26.24 19.70
CA GLY A 407 12.34 -26.38 19.46
C GLY A 407 12.66 -27.49 18.46
N LYS A 408 11.98 -28.63 18.52
CA LYS A 408 12.10 -29.75 17.59
C LYS A 408 11.54 -29.39 16.22
N LEU A 409 10.41 -28.68 16.16
CA LEU A 409 9.84 -28.20 14.91
C LEU A 409 10.81 -27.25 14.19
N CYS A 410 11.34 -26.25 14.91
CA CYS A 410 12.29 -25.28 14.38
C CYS A 410 13.60 -25.95 13.95
N ARG A 411 14.15 -26.88 14.73
CA ARG A 411 15.34 -27.66 14.33
C ARG A 411 15.09 -28.43 13.04
N ARG A 412 13.98 -29.15 12.93
CA ARG A 412 13.63 -29.90 11.71
C ARG A 412 13.46 -28.96 10.52
N ALA A 413 12.74 -27.86 10.67
CA ALA A 413 12.57 -26.89 9.59
C ALA A 413 13.93 -26.32 9.13
N ALA A 414 14.82 -25.98 10.06
CA ALA A 414 16.16 -25.51 9.76
C ALA A 414 17.02 -26.59 9.04
N GLU A 415 16.95 -27.84 9.47
CA GLU A 415 17.62 -28.97 8.81
C GLU A 415 17.13 -29.15 7.37
N GLU A 416 15.81 -29.05 7.15
CA GLU A 416 15.21 -29.19 5.82
C GLU A 416 15.57 -28.02 4.90
N VAL A 417 15.55 -26.80 5.42
CA VAL A 417 16.03 -25.61 4.70
C VAL A 417 17.51 -25.80 4.34
N ALA A 418 18.36 -26.20 5.29
CA ALA A 418 19.80 -26.40 5.06
C ALA A 418 20.10 -27.56 4.09
N ALA A 419 19.22 -28.58 4.03
CA ALA A 419 19.25 -29.63 3.02
C ALA A 419 18.79 -29.15 1.62
N GLY A 420 18.42 -27.87 1.50
CA GLY A 420 18.03 -27.25 0.25
C GLY A 420 16.56 -27.50 -0.14
N LYS A 421 15.70 -27.89 0.81
CA LYS A 421 14.26 -27.94 0.58
C LYS A 421 13.64 -26.55 0.72
N VAL A 422 12.47 -26.40 0.10
CA VAL A 422 11.62 -25.21 0.23
C VAL A 422 10.57 -25.51 1.29
N VAL A 423 10.48 -24.68 2.33
CA VAL A 423 9.57 -24.87 3.46
C VAL A 423 8.50 -23.80 3.47
N GLY A 424 7.23 -24.21 3.34
CA GLY A 424 6.10 -23.34 3.65
C GLY A 424 5.98 -23.18 5.16
N TRP A 425 5.97 -21.93 5.63
CA TRP A 425 6.00 -21.58 7.05
C TRP A 425 4.77 -20.74 7.42
N PHE A 426 3.87 -21.35 8.18
CA PHE A 426 2.58 -20.79 8.60
C PHE A 426 2.49 -20.82 10.13
N GLN A 427 2.56 -19.66 10.77
CA GLN A 427 2.50 -19.56 12.24
C GLN A 427 1.91 -18.24 12.74
N GLY A 428 1.37 -18.24 13.95
CA GLY A 428 0.93 -17.03 14.66
C GLY A 428 -0.02 -16.13 13.86
N ARG A 429 -0.02 -14.85 14.23
CA ARG A 429 -0.81 -13.80 13.58
C ARG A 429 -0.29 -13.50 12.17
N MET A 430 -1.21 -13.20 11.26
CA MET A 430 -0.88 -12.84 9.88
C MET A 430 -0.20 -11.46 9.80
N GLU A 431 0.79 -11.32 8.94
CA GLU A 431 1.43 -10.04 8.66
C GLU A 431 0.46 -9.04 8.00
N TRP A 432 0.65 -7.77 8.31
CA TRP A 432 0.00 -6.61 7.73
C TRP A 432 0.94 -5.96 6.72
N GLY A 433 0.47 -5.78 5.49
CA GLY A 433 1.26 -5.26 4.38
C GLY A 433 1.73 -6.34 3.41
N ALA A 434 2.38 -5.92 2.32
CA ALA A 434 2.68 -6.77 1.18
C ALA A 434 3.85 -7.77 1.36
N ARG A 435 4.53 -7.78 2.52
CA ARG A 435 5.72 -8.60 2.75
C ARG A 435 5.43 -9.71 3.76
N ALA A 436 5.81 -10.94 3.40
CA ALA A 436 5.90 -12.03 4.34
C ALA A 436 7.11 -11.81 5.27
N LEU A 437 6.89 -11.90 6.58
CA LEU A 437 7.88 -11.59 7.62
C LEU A 437 7.96 -12.73 8.66
N GLY A 438 7.86 -13.98 8.19
CA GLY A 438 8.02 -15.17 9.03
C GLY A 438 6.72 -15.74 9.60
N HIS A 439 5.54 -15.26 9.18
CA HIS A 439 4.25 -15.83 9.61
C HIS A 439 3.49 -16.51 8.47
N ARG A 440 3.54 -15.99 7.25
CA ARG A 440 2.98 -16.60 6.03
C ARG A 440 4.05 -16.64 4.93
N SER A 441 5.12 -17.40 5.18
CA SER A 441 6.36 -17.32 4.41
C SER A 441 6.69 -18.61 3.66
N ILE A 442 7.49 -18.46 2.60
CA ILE A 442 8.22 -19.56 1.99
C ILE A 442 9.70 -19.34 2.33
N VAL A 443 10.31 -20.30 3.03
CA VAL A 443 11.68 -20.23 3.53
C VAL A 443 12.56 -21.20 2.76
N ALA A 444 13.75 -20.74 2.37
CA ALA A 444 14.72 -21.50 1.60
C ALA A 444 16.16 -21.08 1.95
N ASP A 445 17.15 -21.91 1.58
CA ASP A 445 18.55 -21.66 1.90
C ASP A 445 19.15 -20.54 1.02
N PRO A 446 19.56 -19.40 1.61
CA PRO A 446 20.12 -18.29 0.83
C PRO A 446 21.55 -18.56 0.32
N ARG A 447 22.22 -19.63 0.77
CA ARG A 447 23.61 -19.95 0.39
C ARG A 447 23.71 -20.66 -0.94
N ARG A 448 22.60 -21.14 -1.49
CA ARG A 448 22.53 -21.90 -2.74
C ARG A 448 22.23 -20.95 -3.90
N PRO A 449 23.19 -20.69 -4.82
CA PRO A 449 22.99 -19.78 -5.93
C PRO A 449 21.76 -20.10 -6.78
N GLU A 450 21.48 -21.39 -6.97
CA GLU A 450 20.37 -21.93 -7.76
C GLU A 450 18.99 -21.82 -7.09
N MET A 451 18.94 -21.45 -5.79
CA MET A 451 17.68 -21.44 -5.04
C MET A 451 16.69 -20.41 -5.60
N LYS A 452 17.20 -19.31 -6.14
CA LYS A 452 16.39 -18.26 -6.77
C LYS A 452 15.63 -18.80 -7.98
N GLU A 453 16.30 -19.55 -8.85
CA GLU A 453 15.70 -20.18 -10.01
C GLU A 453 14.71 -21.27 -9.59
N ILE A 454 15.05 -22.07 -8.57
CA ILE A 454 14.14 -23.10 -8.02
C ILE A 454 12.85 -22.47 -7.50
N LEU A 455 12.93 -21.36 -6.75
CA LEU A 455 11.75 -20.67 -6.25
C LEU A 455 10.90 -20.11 -7.39
N ASN A 456 11.51 -19.38 -8.33
CA ASN A 456 10.79 -18.78 -9.47
C ASN A 456 10.19 -19.81 -10.43
N ALA A 457 10.71 -21.05 -10.48
CA ALA A 457 10.16 -22.11 -11.33
C ALA A 457 9.02 -22.89 -10.66
N ARG A 458 8.92 -22.85 -9.32
CA ARG A 458 7.93 -23.59 -8.54
C ARG A 458 6.74 -22.74 -8.07
N ILE A 459 6.93 -21.43 -7.98
CA ILE A 459 5.99 -20.42 -7.44
C ILE A 459 5.69 -19.41 -8.54
#